data_AF-A0A8D3B479-F1
#
_entry.id   AF-A0A8D3B479-F1
#
_cell.length_a   1.000
_cell.length_b   1.000
_cell.length_c   1.000
_cell.angle_alpha   90.00
_cell.angle_beta   90.00
_cell.angle_gamma   90.00
#
_symmetry.space_group_name_H-M   'P 1'
#
loop_
_entity.id
_entity.type
_entity.pdbx_description
1 polymer ?
#
loop_
_entity_poly.entity_id
_entity_poly.type
_entity_poly.pdbx_seq_one_letter_code
_entity_poly.pdbx_strand_id
1 'polypeptide(L)' 'MAPTITAQEHLTLSHKVRKPLVEKLRRERINSSIEQLKCLLAPELVQQQPDSKLEKADVLEMTVFSLLPTLHPNLITE' A
#
# COMPACT_ATOMS: atom_id res chain seq x y z
N MET A 1 32.18 25.98 30.60
CA MET A 1 32.00 26.25 29.15
C MET A 1 30.83 25.42 28.69
N ALA A 2 29.68 26.05 28.40
CA ALA A 2 28.47 25.32 27.98
C ALA A 2 28.60 24.96 26.49
N PRO A 3 28.25 23.73 26.07
CA PRO A 3 28.26 23.39 24.66
C PRO A 3 27.06 24.07 23.98
N THR A 4 27.36 24.98 23.05
CA THR A 4 26.38 25.56 22.13
C THR A 4 25.92 24.47 21.18
N ILE A 5 24.75 23.89 21.43
CA ILE A 5 24.09 22.99 20.49
C ILE A 5 23.61 23.86 19.32
N THR A 6 24.35 23.80 18.22
CA THR A 6 24.07 24.57 17.00
C THR A 6 22.70 24.16 16.45
N ALA A 7 21.79 25.13 16.26
CA ALA A 7 20.43 24.93 15.76
C ALA A 7 20.32 24.09 14.46
N GLN A 8 21.41 23.98 13.71
CA GLN A 8 21.56 23.09 12.55
C GLN A 8 21.37 21.60 12.88
N GLU A 9 21.86 21.11 14.02
CA GLU A 9 21.77 19.68 14.37
C GLU A 9 20.33 19.29 14.74
N HIS A 10 19.60 20.16 15.43
CA HIS A 10 18.21 19.93 15.82
C HIS A 10 17.27 19.81 14.60
N LEU A 11 17.51 20.60 13.55
CA LEU A 11 16.73 20.53 12.31
C LEU A 11 16.98 19.21 11.57
N THR A 12 18.21 18.71 11.51
CA THR A 12 18.52 17.44 10.84
C THR A 12 17.93 16.23 11.56
N LEU A 13 17.94 16.21 12.90
CA LEU A 13 17.24 15.20 13.71
C LEU A 13 15.73 15.27 13.53
N SER A 14 15.14 16.46 13.54
CA SER A 14 13.71 16.66 13.34
C SER A 14 13.24 16.25 11.93
N HIS A 15 14.06 16.46 10.89
CA HIS A 15 13.79 15.97 9.53
C HIS A 15 13.96 14.45 9.40
N LYS A 16 14.94 13.87 10.11
CA LYS A 16 15.16 12.41 10.21
C LYS A 16 14.08 11.69 11.01
N VAL A 17 13.30 12.38 11.85
CA VAL A 17 12.20 11.80 12.66
C VAL A 17 10.82 12.05 12.05
N ARG A 18 10.59 13.20 11.38
CA ARG A 18 9.29 13.49 10.73
C ARG A 18 9.08 12.72 9.42
N LYS A 19 10.11 12.59 8.59
CA LYS A 19 10.05 11.80 7.35
C LYS A 19 9.69 10.32 7.57
N PRO A 20 10.26 9.59 8.55
CA PRO A 20 9.87 8.21 8.80
C PRO A 20 8.45 8.09 9.38
N LEU A 21 7.92 9.10 10.07
CA LEU A 21 6.53 9.06 10.55
C LEU A 21 5.51 9.18 9.40
N VAL A 22 5.70 10.16 8.50
CA VAL A 22 4.82 10.33 7.33
C VAL A 22 4.86 9.08 6.45
N GLU A 23 6.05 8.52 6.25
CA GLU A 23 6.24 7.30 5.49
C GLU A 23 5.64 6.07 6.19
N LYS A 24 5.71 5.98 7.53
CA LYS A 24 5.01 4.96 8.30
C LYS A 24 3.50 5.05 8.08
N LEU A 25 2.91 6.24 8.20
CA LEU A 25 1.48 6.46 7.97
C LEU A 25 1.09 6.11 6.53
N ARG A 26 1.94 6.46 5.55
CA ARG A 26 1.72 6.09 4.15
C ARG A 26 1.72 4.57 3.97
N ARG A 27 2.66 3.85 4.57
CA ARG A 27 2.73 2.38 4.54
C ARG A 27 1.53 1.74 5.22
N GLU A 28 1.11 2.26 6.38
CA GLU A 28 -0.08 1.78 7.07
C GLU A 28 -1.34 1.98 6.23
N ARG A 29 -1.50 3.16 5.61
CA ARG A 29 -2.61 3.43 4.68
C ARG A 29 -2.61 2.45 3.50
N ILE A 30 -1.46 2.25 2.85
CA ILE A 30 -1.34 1.29 1.72
C ILE A 30 -1.70 -0.12 2.18
N ASN A 31 -1.15 -0.58 3.30
CA ASN A 31 -1.45 -1.91 3.84
C ASN A 31 -2.93 -2.08 4.19
N SER A 32 -3.56 -1.06 4.79
CA SER A 32 -4.99 -1.06 5.09
C SER A 32 -5.83 -1.13 3.81
N SER A 33 -5.46 -0.38 2.77
CA SER A 33 -6.14 -0.45 1.47
C SER A 33 -6.00 -1.84 0.82
N ILE A 34 -4.84 -2.48 0.91
CA ILE A 34 -4.64 -3.84 0.39
C ILE A 34 -5.49 -4.86 1.16
N GLU A 35 -5.59 -4.73 2.49
CA GLU A 35 -6.45 -5.61 3.29
C GLU A 35 -7.94 -5.41 2.95
N GLN A 36 -8.38 -4.16 2.75
CA GLN A 36 -9.74 -3.87 2.30
C GLN A 36 -10.02 -4.47 0.91
N LEU A 37 -9.09 -4.34 -0.03
CA LEU A 37 -9.21 -4.96 -1.36
C LEU A 37 -9.33 -6.47 -1.24
N LYS A 38 -8.53 -7.10 -0.37
CA LYS A 38 -8.61 -8.53 -0.09
C LYS A 38 -9.99 -8.93 0.43
N CYS A 39 -10.59 -8.17 1.34
CA CYS A 39 -11.94 -8.44 1.84
C CYS A 39 -13.02 -8.29 0.77
N LEU A 40 -12.91 -7.27 -0.09
CA LEU A 40 -13.86 -7.02 -1.17
C LEU A 40 -13.80 -8.11 -2.26
N LEU A 41 -12.58 -8.58 -2.56
CA LEU A 41 -12.32 -9.60 -3.58
C LEU A 41 -12.32 -11.02 -3.03
N ALA A 42 -12.49 -11.21 -1.71
CA ALA A 42 -12.43 -12.52 -1.06
C ALA A 42 -13.35 -13.58 -1.71
N PRO A 43 -14.60 -13.28 -2.12
CA PRO A 43 -15.47 -14.27 -2.76
C PRO A 43 -14.90 -14.78 -4.10
N GLU A 44 -14.39 -13.89 -4.94
CA GLU A 44 -13.78 -14.24 -6.23
C GLU A 44 -12.42 -14.92 -6.05
N LEU A 45 -11.61 -14.45 -5.11
CA LEU A 45 -10.31 -15.05 -4.78
C LEU A 45 -10.43 -16.48 -4.24
N VAL A 46 -11.41 -16.73 -3.35
CA VAL A 46 -11.67 -18.08 -2.80
C VAL A 46 -12.19 -19.01 -3.90
N GLN A 47 -12.99 -18.52 -4.85
CA GLN A 47 -13.45 -19.32 -5.98
C GLN A 47 -12.30 -19.67 -6.94
N GLN A 48 -11.36 -18.74 -7.17
CA GLN A 48 -10.22 -18.95 -8.06
C GLN A 48 -9.12 -19.80 -7.42
N GLN A 49 -8.83 -19.61 -6.12
CA GLN A 49 -7.79 -20.35 -5.40
C GLN A 49 -8.21 -20.64 -3.93
N PRO A 50 -9.02 -21.69 -3.69
CA PRO A 50 -9.55 -22.00 -2.36
C PRO A 50 -8.49 -22.46 -1.35
N ASP A 51 -7.39 -23.07 -1.80
CA ASP A 51 -6.34 -23.66 -0.95
C ASP A 51 -5.03 -22.86 -0.91
N SER A 52 -4.98 -21.70 -1.56
CA SER A 52 -3.74 -20.94 -1.72
C SER A 52 -3.63 -19.77 -0.76
N LYS A 53 -2.43 -19.56 -0.21
CA LYS A 53 -2.15 -18.43 0.66
C LYS A 53 -2.12 -17.16 -0.19
N LEU A 54 -3.22 -16.41 -0.15
CA LEU A 54 -3.34 -15.10 -0.81
C LEU A 54 -2.21 -14.15 -0.41
N GLU A 55 -1.30 -13.92 -1.36
CA GLU A 55 -0.23 -12.95 -1.23
C GLU A 55 -0.72 -11.55 -1.63
N LYS A 56 0.03 -10.51 -1.24
CA LYS A 56 -0.32 -9.14 -1.62
C LYS A 56 -0.28 -8.92 -3.14
N ALA A 57 0.56 -9.67 -3.84
CA ALA A 57 0.64 -9.64 -5.30
C ALA A 57 -0.67 -10.12 -5.93
N ASP A 58 -1.19 -11.27 -5.49
CA ASP A 58 -2.45 -11.85 -6.01
C ASP A 58 -3.62 -10.89 -5.81
N VAL A 59 -3.71 -10.26 -4.64
CA VAL A 59 -4.77 -9.28 -4.35
C VAL A 59 -4.70 -8.09 -5.33
N LEU A 60 -3.49 -7.59 -5.62
CA LEU A 60 -3.31 -6.47 -6.54
C LEU A 60 -3.61 -6.89 -7.99
N GLU A 61 -3.17 -8.07 -8.42
CA GLU A 61 -3.45 -8.59 -9.75
C GLU A 61 -4.95 -8.82 -9.97
N MET A 62 -5.62 -9.45 -9.01
CA MET A 62 -7.07 -9.64 -9.06
C MET A 62 -7.81 -8.30 -9.10
N THR A 63 -7.37 -7.31 -8.32
CA THR A 63 -7.94 -5.96 -8.36
C THR A 63 -7.83 -5.35 -9.76
N VAL A 64 -6.69 -5.53 -10.44
CA VAL A 64 -6.52 -5.07 -11.83
C VAL A 64 -7.47 -5.81 -12.75
N PHE A 65 -7.58 -7.14 -12.64
CA PHE A 65 -8.50 -7.94 -13.44
C PHE A 65 -9.98 -7.53 -13.26
N SER A 66 -10.39 -7.23 -12.03
CA SER A 66 -11.77 -6.78 -11.76
C SER A 66 -12.05 -5.36 -12.26
N LEU A 67 -11.05 -4.46 -12.24
CA LEU A 67 -11.24 -3.05 -12.60
C LEU A 67 -10.94 -2.73 -14.07
N LEU A 68 -10.04 -3.47 -14.71
CA LEU A 68 -9.62 -3.23 -16.10
C LEU A 68 -10.79 -3.28 -17.10
N PRO A 69 -11.72 -4.27 -17.04
CA PRO A 69 -12.91 -4.27 -17.90
C PRO A 69 -13.81 -3.05 -17.68
N THR A 70 -13.87 -2.57 -16.44
CA THR A 70 -14.74 -1.44 -16.06
C THR A 70 -14.16 -0.11 -16.55
N LEU A 71 -12.84 0.07 -16.46
CA LEU A 71 -12.17 1.32 -16.81
C LEU A 71 -11.78 1.40 -18.30
N HIS A 72 -11.52 0.26 -18.92
CA HIS A 72 -11.08 0.15 -20.31
C HIS A 72 -11.78 -1.03 -21.02
N PRO A 73 -13.09 -0.92 -21.27
CA PRO A 73 -13.86 -2.00 -21.91
C PRO A 73 -13.38 -2.32 -23.33
N ASN A 74 -12.75 -1.37 -24.03
CA ASN A 74 -12.29 -1.55 -25.42
C ASN A 74 -10.97 -2.34 -25.56
N LEU A 75 -10.29 -2.68 -24.46
CA LEU A 75 -9.04 -3.45 -24.48
C LEU A 75 -9.25 -4.96 -24.31
N ILE A 76 -10.50 -5.42 -24.10
CA ILE A 76 -10.84 -6.82 -23.78
C ILE A 76 -11.63 -7.50 -24.92
N THR A 77 -11.96 -6.79 -25.99
CA THR A 77 -12.87 -7.25 -27.06
C THR A 77 -12.16 -7.85 -28.28
N GLU A 78 -11.00 -8.49 -28.13
CA GLU A 78 -10.33 -9.21 -29.24
C GLU A 78 -10.20 -10.70 -28.93
#